data_AF-A0A7S2GWX9-F1
#
_entry.id   AF-A0A7S2GWX9-F1
#
_cell.length_a   1.000
_cell.length_b   1.000
_cell.length_c   1.000
_cell.angle_alpha   90.00
_cell.angle_beta   90.00
_cell.angle_gamma   90.00
#
_symmetry.space_group_name_H-M   'P 1'
#
loop_
_entity.id
_entity.type
_entity.pdbx_description
1 polymer ?
#
loop_
_entity_poly.entity_id
_entity_poly.type
_entity_poly.pdbx_seq_one_letter_code
_entity_poly.pdbx_strand_id
1 'polypeptide(L)'
;MTEPKSNAEVLGEADILQRKTKESVIRLQNQADQMEILADGTIEQLKEQRHQMDRIQLDVDSTDEELVKSKKLLNRFGKWSGHWAGRDKRAAKAEAEASIKRDQKREKVFRRIKGVPSSMKLKRRDSSDLKNGKLKVKSIRKAETPITPTNDIGKEEIDKLDDEEREGLAKIKKNDNEIDQMLDHVSSSLDTLASLSLIMREETQMQTTKLEEVNADVTKTTKDFYEVNSRMRRFGR
;
A
#
# COMPACT_ATOMS: atom_id res chain seq x y z
N MET A 1 -1.00 41.15 47.77
CA MET A 1 -1.05 39.90 48.54
C MET A 1 -2.38 39.25 48.23
N THR A 2 -2.38 38.14 47.49
CA THR A 2 -3.60 37.36 47.24
C THR A 2 -3.91 36.55 48.49
N GLU A 3 -5.13 36.65 49.00
CA GLU A 3 -5.60 35.81 50.09
C GLU A 3 -5.48 34.32 49.70
N PRO A 4 -5.11 33.42 50.63
CA PRO A 4 -5.08 31.99 50.35
C PRO A 4 -6.49 31.51 50.00
N LYS A 5 -6.65 30.90 48.81
CA LYS A 5 -7.91 30.32 48.36
C LYS A 5 -8.37 29.24 49.34
N SER A 6 -9.68 29.11 49.53
CA SER A 6 -10.21 28.02 50.34
C SER A 6 -10.00 26.67 49.63
N ASN A 7 -9.89 25.59 50.40
CA ASN A 7 -9.78 24.24 49.84
C ASN A 7 -10.96 23.90 48.90
N ALA A 8 -12.17 24.34 49.24
CA ALA A 8 -13.35 24.17 48.40
C ALA A 8 -13.22 24.88 47.03
N GLU A 9 -12.66 26.09 47.01
CA GLU A 9 -12.37 26.80 45.75
C GLU A 9 -11.32 26.08 44.91
N VAL A 10 -10.26 25.56 45.54
CA VAL A 10 -9.21 24.79 44.85
C VAL A 10 -9.76 23.49 44.27
N LEU A 11 -10.61 22.77 45.01
CA LEU A 11 -11.27 21.55 44.54
C LEU A 11 -12.24 21.85 43.39
N GLY A 12 -12.97 22.97 43.45
CA GLY A 12 -13.83 23.44 42.36
C GLY A 12 -13.05 23.78 41.09
N GLU A 13 -11.93 24.48 41.22
CA GLU A 13 -11.03 24.77 40.09
C GLU A 13 -10.46 23.48 39.48
N ALA A 14 -10.08 22.51 40.31
CA ALA A 14 -9.60 21.21 39.86
C ALA A 14 -10.67 20.43 39.07
N ASP A 15 -11.92 20.37 39.52
CA ASP A 15 -13.02 19.70 38.79
C ASP A 15 -13.27 20.37 37.42
N ILE A 16 -13.22 21.70 37.36
CA ILE A 16 -13.35 22.45 36.09
C ILE A 16 -12.20 22.11 35.14
N LEU A 17 -10.97 22.09 35.64
CA LEU A 17 -9.78 21.75 34.84
C LEU A 17 -9.87 20.31 34.33
N GLN A 18 -10.16 19.34 35.19
CA GLN A 18 -10.32 17.94 34.81
C GLN A 18 -11.42 17.75 33.77
N ARG A 19 -12.56 18.43 33.92
CA ARG A 19 -13.65 18.35 32.94
C ARG A 19 -13.21 18.85 31.57
N LYS A 20 -12.51 20.00 31.51
CA LYS A 20 -11.96 20.53 30.26
C LYS A 20 -10.91 19.60 29.66
N THR A 21 -10.05 19.02 30.49
CA THR A 21 -9.06 18.02 30.06
C THR A 21 -9.76 16.80 29.47
N LYS A 22 -10.73 16.23 30.18
CA LYS A 22 -11.53 15.08 29.71
C LYS A 22 -12.23 15.37 28.39
N GLU A 23 -12.89 16.52 28.26
CA GLU A 23 -13.50 16.94 26.98
C GLU A 23 -12.48 17.04 25.85
N SER A 24 -11.28 17.55 26.14
CA SER A 24 -10.20 17.67 25.15
C SER A 24 -9.70 16.28 24.73
N VAL A 25 -9.55 15.35 25.67
CA VAL A 25 -9.16 13.96 25.37
C VAL A 25 -10.26 13.24 24.58
N ILE A 26 -11.54 13.45 24.88
CA ILE A 26 -12.66 12.90 24.08
C ILE A 26 -12.57 13.41 22.63
N ARG A 27 -12.28 14.70 22.43
CA ARG A 27 -12.11 15.25 21.08
C ARG A 27 -10.93 14.61 20.35
N LEU A 28 -9.79 14.42 21.03
CA LEU A 28 -8.62 13.76 20.46
C LEU A 28 -8.92 12.32 20.08
N GLN A 29 -9.61 11.57 20.93
CA GLN A 29 -10.02 10.19 20.66
C GLN A 29 -10.93 10.13 19.42
N ASN A 30 -11.99 10.94 19.39
CA ASN A 30 -12.89 10.99 18.23
C ASN A 30 -12.17 11.38 16.93
N GLN A 31 -11.20 12.30 17.01
CA GLN A 31 -10.38 12.69 15.86
C GLN A 31 -9.46 11.56 15.40
N ALA A 32 -8.83 10.84 16.33
CA ALA A 32 -7.97 9.70 16.01
C ALA A 32 -8.78 8.58 15.35
N ASP A 33 -9.95 8.23 15.90
CA ASP A 33 -10.84 7.20 15.35
C ASP A 33 -11.33 7.57 13.94
N GLN A 34 -11.69 8.85 13.72
CA GLN A 34 -12.06 9.34 12.38
C GLN A 34 -10.89 9.26 11.39
N MET A 35 -9.67 9.59 11.83
CA MET A 35 -8.49 9.48 10.99
C MET A 35 -8.16 8.02 10.66
N GLU A 36 -8.40 7.08 11.57
CA GLU A 36 -8.17 5.66 11.34
C GLU A 36 -9.06 5.15 10.21
N ILE A 37 -10.37 5.46 10.27
CA ILE A 37 -11.34 5.12 9.22
C ILE A 37 -10.93 5.72 7.87
N LEU A 38 -10.50 6.99 7.86
CA LEU A 38 -10.05 7.65 6.63
C LEU A 38 -8.76 7.02 6.08
N ALA A 39 -7.82 6.65 6.94
CA ALA A 39 -6.57 6.01 6.55
C ALA A 39 -6.83 4.61 5.95
N ASP A 40 -7.71 3.81 6.57
CA ASP A 40 -8.12 2.52 6.03
C ASP A 40 -8.78 2.66 4.66
N GLY A 41 -9.72 3.59 4.51
CA GLY A 41 -10.36 3.87 3.22
C GLY A 41 -9.35 4.33 2.16
N THR A 42 -8.34 5.11 2.56
CA THR A 42 -7.26 5.54 1.66
C THR A 42 -6.39 4.36 1.21
N ILE A 43 -6.05 3.44 2.13
CA ILE A 43 -5.29 2.22 1.80
C ILE A 43 -6.08 1.33 0.83
N GLU A 44 -7.39 1.17 1.01
CA GLU A 44 -8.23 0.43 0.08
C GLU A 44 -8.25 1.07 -1.31
N GLN A 45 -8.38 2.39 -1.39
CA GLN A 45 -8.30 3.12 -2.66
C GLN A 45 -6.94 2.94 -3.35
N LEU A 46 -5.84 2.99 -2.59
CA LEU A 46 -4.50 2.72 -3.13
C LEU A 46 -4.40 1.28 -3.67
N LYS A 47 -4.93 0.28 -2.97
CA LYS A 47 -4.93 -1.11 -3.47
C LYS A 47 -5.74 -1.25 -4.77
N GLU A 48 -6.89 -0.61 -4.86
CA GLU A 48 -7.71 -0.62 -6.07
C GLU A 48 -6.98 0.07 -7.24
N GLN A 49 -6.35 1.23 -7.01
CA GLN A 49 -5.53 1.91 -8.01
C GLN A 49 -4.38 1.03 -8.51
N ARG A 50 -3.74 0.27 -7.61
CA ARG A 50 -2.71 -0.69 -8.01
C ARG A 50 -3.26 -1.78 -8.93
N HIS A 51 -4.43 -2.34 -8.62
CA HIS A 51 -5.07 -3.31 -9.50
C HIS A 51 -5.41 -2.73 -10.88
N GLN A 52 -5.78 -1.44 -10.94
CA GLN A 52 -6.00 -0.76 -12.21
C GLN A 52 -4.71 -0.64 -13.02
N MET A 53 -3.58 -0.32 -12.38
CA MET A 53 -2.28 -0.28 -13.06
C MET A 53 -1.84 -1.66 -13.57
N ASP A 54 -2.10 -2.73 -12.81
CA ASP A 54 -1.81 -4.09 -13.27
C ASP A 54 -2.61 -4.44 -14.53
N ARG A 55 -3.88 -4.00 -14.62
CA ARG A 55 -4.70 -4.18 -15.84
C ARG A 55 -4.14 -3.37 -17.01
N ILE A 56 -3.75 -2.11 -16.77
CA ILE A 56 -3.13 -1.27 -17.80
C ILE A 56 -1.84 -1.93 -18.33
N GLN A 57 -1.01 -2.49 -17.45
CA GLN A 57 0.19 -3.21 -17.87
C GLN A 57 -0.15 -4.37 -18.80
N LEU A 58 -1.15 -5.19 -18.45
CA LEU A 58 -1.58 -6.31 -19.30
C LEU A 58 -2.06 -5.85 -20.67
N ASP A 59 -2.79 -4.72 -20.74
CA ASP A 59 -3.25 -4.15 -22.00
C ASP A 59 -2.07 -3.63 -22.86
N VAL A 60 -1.07 -3.02 -22.21
CA VAL A 60 0.16 -2.55 -22.87
C VAL A 60 0.96 -3.72 -23.42
N ASP A 61 1.14 -4.78 -22.63
CA ASP A 61 1.84 -6.00 -23.04
C ASP A 61 1.13 -6.68 -24.22
N SER A 62 -0.21 -6.79 -24.15
CA SER A 62 -1.02 -7.34 -25.23
C SER A 62 -0.86 -6.51 -26.52
N THR A 63 -0.86 -5.18 -26.40
CA THR A 63 -0.67 -4.28 -27.54
C THR A 63 0.74 -4.42 -28.14
N ASP A 64 1.78 -4.53 -27.31
CA ASP A 64 3.16 -4.78 -27.77
C ASP A 64 3.24 -6.10 -28.55
N GLU A 65 2.62 -7.18 -28.06
CA GLU A 65 2.57 -8.46 -28.76
C GLU A 65 1.89 -8.35 -30.14
N GLU A 66 0.78 -7.62 -30.24
CA GLU A 66 0.07 -7.40 -31.50
C GLU A 66 0.90 -6.56 -32.48
N LEU A 67 1.62 -5.55 -32.00
CA LEU A 67 2.55 -4.77 -32.82
C LEU A 67 3.71 -5.62 -33.33
N VAL A 68 4.27 -6.49 -32.49
CA VAL A 68 5.32 -7.43 -32.91
C VAL A 68 4.80 -8.39 -33.99
N LYS A 69 3.58 -8.92 -33.85
CA LYS A 69 2.93 -9.75 -34.88
C LYS A 69 2.74 -8.96 -36.18
N SER A 70 2.23 -7.73 -36.09
CA SER A 70 2.02 -6.83 -37.23
C SER A 70 3.32 -6.50 -37.96
N LYS A 71 4.40 -6.19 -37.22
CA LYS A 71 5.75 -5.95 -37.77
C LYS A 71 6.29 -7.16 -38.52
N LYS A 72 6.09 -8.38 -38.00
CA LYS A 72 6.45 -9.63 -38.69
C LYS A 72 5.67 -9.82 -39.99
N LEU A 73 4.36 -9.56 -39.98
CA LEU A 73 3.52 -9.65 -41.19
C LEU A 73 3.95 -8.62 -42.24
N LEU A 74 4.19 -7.37 -41.86
CA LEU A 74 4.71 -6.33 -42.76
C LEU A 74 6.08 -6.70 -43.34
N ASN A 75 6.97 -7.29 -42.54
CA ASN A 75 8.25 -7.79 -43.05
C ASN A 75 8.08 -8.91 -44.08
N ARG A 76 7.17 -9.87 -43.83
CA ARG A 76 6.85 -10.93 -44.79
C ARG A 76 6.23 -10.36 -46.06
N PHE A 77 5.30 -9.42 -45.93
CA PHE A 77 4.68 -8.75 -47.06
C PHE A 77 5.71 -7.98 -47.89
N GLY A 78 6.59 -7.20 -47.26
CA GLY A 78 7.65 -6.45 -47.93
C GLY A 78 8.63 -7.36 -48.68
N LYS A 79 8.98 -8.51 -48.11
CA LYS A 79 9.73 -9.53 -48.83
C LYS A 79 8.94 -10.02 -50.04
N TRP A 80 7.70 -10.43 -49.85
CA TRP A 80 6.86 -10.97 -50.91
C TRP A 80 6.65 -9.99 -52.07
N SER A 81 6.34 -8.72 -51.78
CA SER A 81 6.17 -7.67 -52.78
C SER A 81 7.47 -7.34 -53.51
N GLY A 82 8.61 -7.33 -52.81
CA GLY A 82 9.94 -7.19 -53.42
C GLY A 82 10.28 -8.29 -54.42
N HIS A 83 9.88 -9.54 -54.15
CA HIS A 83 10.08 -10.66 -55.09
C HIS A 83 9.08 -10.64 -56.27
N TRP A 84 7.95 -9.95 -56.13
CA TRP A 84 7.00 -9.73 -57.22
C TRP A 84 7.49 -8.63 -58.17
N ALA A 85 8.08 -7.56 -57.63
CA ALA A 85 8.66 -6.46 -58.40
C ALA A 85 10.02 -6.81 -59.04
N GLY A 86 10.83 -7.65 -58.38
CA GLY A 86 12.11 -8.14 -58.91
C GLY A 86 12.02 -9.61 -59.35
N ARG A 87 11.79 -9.85 -60.66
CA ARG A 87 11.99 -11.05 -61.53
C ARG A 87 11.94 -12.51 -61.00
N ASP A 88 11.88 -12.81 -59.71
CA ASP A 88 12.01 -14.15 -59.11
C ASP A 88 10.74 -14.60 -58.36
N LYS A 89 9.63 -14.70 -59.11
CA LYS A 89 8.36 -15.26 -58.61
C LYS A 89 8.48 -16.68 -58.02
N ARG A 90 9.51 -17.45 -58.39
CA ARG A 90 9.74 -18.82 -57.90
C ARG A 90 10.37 -18.83 -56.50
N ALA A 91 11.27 -17.91 -56.20
CA ALA A 91 11.89 -17.80 -54.87
C ALA A 91 10.86 -17.38 -53.81
N ALA A 92 9.94 -16.47 -54.15
CA ALA A 92 8.86 -16.04 -53.26
C ALA A 92 7.94 -17.19 -52.83
N LYS A 93 7.55 -18.06 -53.76
CA LYS A 93 6.72 -19.24 -53.46
C LYS A 93 7.47 -20.24 -52.57
N ALA A 94 8.75 -20.47 -52.84
CA ALA A 94 9.59 -21.37 -52.05
C ALA A 94 9.83 -20.86 -50.61
N GLU A 95 10.08 -19.56 -50.42
CA GLU A 95 10.28 -18.97 -49.08
C GLU A 95 8.95 -18.93 -48.29
N ALA A 96 7.82 -18.67 -48.97
CA ALA A 96 6.49 -18.71 -48.36
C ALA A 96 6.14 -20.13 -47.86
N GLU A 97 6.33 -21.17 -48.68
CA GLU A 97 6.14 -22.57 -48.26
C GLU A 97 7.10 -22.98 -47.13
N ALA A 98 8.35 -22.52 -47.16
CA ALA A 98 9.31 -22.81 -46.10
C ALA A 98 8.90 -22.16 -44.76
N SER A 99 8.35 -20.94 -44.79
CA SER A 99 7.84 -20.27 -43.59
C SER A 99 6.63 -20.99 -42.98
N ILE A 100 5.68 -21.43 -43.82
CA ILE A 100 4.52 -22.21 -43.37
C ILE A 100 4.96 -23.54 -42.75
N LYS A 101 5.95 -24.24 -43.35
CA LYS A 101 6.51 -25.47 -42.78
C LYS A 101 7.25 -25.23 -41.46
N ARG A 102 7.92 -24.09 -41.27
CA ARG A 102 8.58 -23.74 -40.00
C ARG A 102 7.56 -23.42 -38.90
N ASP A 103 6.52 -22.67 -39.21
CA ASP A 103 5.45 -22.36 -38.26
C ASP A 103 4.67 -23.63 -37.86
N GLN A 104 4.36 -24.51 -38.82
CA GLN A 104 3.77 -25.83 -38.52
C GLN A 104 4.69 -26.73 -37.67
N LYS A 105 6.01 -26.68 -37.88
CA LYS A 105 6.97 -27.39 -37.02
C LYS A 105 7.02 -26.81 -35.62
N ARG A 106 7.02 -25.48 -35.47
CA ARG A 106 6.96 -24.80 -34.17
C ARG A 106 5.66 -25.09 -33.43
N GLU A 107 4.52 -25.05 -34.11
CA GLU A 107 3.20 -25.43 -33.57
C GLU A 107 3.21 -26.88 -33.05
N LYS A 108 3.80 -27.83 -33.80
CA LYS A 108 3.94 -29.23 -33.37
C LYS A 108 4.87 -29.39 -32.16
N VAL A 109 5.95 -28.60 -32.08
CA VAL A 109 6.82 -28.57 -30.90
C VAL A 109 6.09 -27.98 -29.69
N PHE A 110 5.31 -26.91 -29.87
CA PHE A 110 4.49 -26.31 -28.83
C PHE A 110 3.40 -27.26 -28.30
N ARG A 111 2.77 -28.05 -29.19
CA ARG A 111 1.81 -29.10 -28.80
C ARG A 111 2.46 -30.28 -28.10
N ARG A 112 3.70 -30.65 -28.45
CA ARG A 112 4.49 -31.65 -27.70
C ARG A 112 4.88 -31.17 -26.30
N ILE A 113 5.14 -29.86 -26.13
CA ILE A 113 5.42 -29.26 -24.82
C ILE A 113 4.15 -29.18 -23.96
N LYS A 114 2.97 -28.95 -24.56
CA LYS A 114 1.66 -29.06 -23.87
C LYS A 114 1.22 -30.49 -23.56
N GLY A 115 1.96 -31.50 -24.04
CA GLY A 115 1.77 -32.93 -23.74
C GLY A 115 2.76 -33.49 -22.73
N VAL A 116 3.41 -32.65 -21.93
CA VAL A 116 4.25 -33.10 -20.81
C VAL A 116 3.33 -33.45 -19.63
N PRO A 117 3.38 -34.67 -19.08
CA PRO A 117 2.54 -35.10 -17.97
C PRO A 117 2.77 -34.21 -16.74
N SER A 118 1.71 -34.03 -15.96
CA SER A 118 1.56 -33.32 -14.68
C SER A 118 2.49 -33.81 -13.53
N SER A 119 3.68 -34.31 -13.86
CA SER A 119 4.62 -34.97 -12.94
C SER A 119 5.99 -34.30 -12.83
N MET A 120 6.29 -33.27 -13.63
CA MET A 120 7.34 -32.31 -13.25
C MET A 120 6.79 -31.41 -12.16
N LYS A 121 6.72 -31.97 -10.96
CA LYS A 121 6.68 -31.26 -9.69
C LYS A 121 7.87 -30.30 -9.72
N LEU A 122 7.64 -29.05 -10.11
CA LEU A 122 8.39 -27.96 -9.50
C LEU A 122 8.24 -28.21 -8.01
N LYS A 123 9.37 -28.50 -7.35
CA LYS A 123 9.47 -28.39 -5.90
C LYS A 123 8.93 -27.00 -5.59
N ARG A 124 7.67 -26.94 -5.19
CA ARG A 124 7.11 -25.83 -4.43
C ARG A 124 8.08 -25.69 -3.28
N ARG A 125 8.94 -24.68 -3.36
CA ARG A 125 9.64 -24.20 -2.18
C ARG A 125 8.52 -23.85 -1.23
N ASP A 126 8.38 -24.66 -0.20
CA ASP A 126 7.39 -24.48 0.84
C ASP A 126 7.50 -23.04 1.32
N SER A 127 6.46 -22.27 1.05
CA SER A 127 6.27 -20.90 1.53
C SER A 127 5.87 -20.90 3.02
N SER A 128 6.35 -21.87 3.79
CA SER A 128 6.21 -21.93 5.25
C SER A 128 7.21 -21.02 5.97
N ASP A 129 8.22 -20.49 5.28
CA ASP A 129 9.26 -19.64 5.90
C ASP A 129 8.98 -18.13 5.90
N LEU A 130 7.82 -17.67 5.42
CA LEU A 130 7.41 -16.26 5.51
C LEU A 130 6.52 -15.96 6.74
N LYS A 131 6.28 -16.93 7.63
CA LYS A 131 5.49 -16.72 8.87
C LYS A 131 6.27 -16.16 10.06
N ASN A 132 7.56 -15.86 9.92
CA ASN A 132 8.38 -15.35 11.03
C ASN A 132 8.97 -13.94 10.79
N GLY A 133 8.35 -13.15 9.90
CA GLY A 133 8.55 -11.71 9.84
C GLY A 133 7.84 -10.97 10.99
N LYS A 134 7.92 -11.49 12.23
CA LYS A 134 7.71 -10.69 13.43
C LYS A 134 8.86 -9.69 13.44
N LEU A 135 8.66 -8.55 12.79
CA LEU A 135 9.45 -7.37 13.05
C LEU A 135 9.31 -7.15 14.56
N LYS A 136 10.34 -7.58 15.30
CA LYS A 136 10.61 -7.07 16.63
C LYS A 136 10.88 -5.59 16.41
N VAL A 137 9.81 -4.80 16.39
CA VAL A 137 9.87 -3.43 16.85
C VAL A 137 10.47 -3.56 18.23
N LYS A 138 11.77 -3.23 18.33
CA LYS A 138 12.40 -2.98 19.62
C LYS A 138 11.57 -1.84 20.18
N SER A 139 10.59 -2.23 21.00
CA SER A 139 9.99 -1.37 22.00
C SER A 139 11.18 -0.74 22.71
N ILE A 140 11.51 0.48 22.31
CA ILE A 140 12.29 1.40 23.10
C ILE A 140 11.33 1.78 24.22
N ARG A 141 11.11 0.84 25.15
CA ARG A 141 10.77 1.17 26.52
C ARG A 141 11.99 1.94 27.01
N LYS A 142 12.00 3.24 26.76
CA LYS A 142 12.62 4.17 27.69
C LYS A 142 12.11 3.71 29.04
N ALA A 143 13.04 3.37 29.93
CA ALA A 143 12.72 3.16 31.33
C ALA A 143 12.18 4.51 31.84
N GLU A 144 10.90 4.74 31.60
CA GLU A 144 10.10 5.59 32.45
C GLU A 144 10.11 4.84 33.76
N THR A 145 11.07 5.23 34.60
CA THR A 145 10.95 5.07 36.04
C THR A 145 9.48 5.30 36.36
N PRO A 146 8.79 4.35 37.03
CA PRO A 146 7.45 4.64 37.51
C PRO A 146 7.59 5.97 38.24
N ILE A 147 6.93 7.00 37.72
CA ILE A 147 6.72 8.23 38.47
C ILE A 147 5.81 7.74 39.57
N THR A 148 6.40 7.18 40.62
CA THR A 148 5.74 7.00 41.91
C THR A 148 5.10 8.34 42.15
N PRO A 149 3.76 8.43 42.22
CA PRO A 149 3.15 9.67 42.65
C PRO A 149 3.77 9.93 44.01
N THR A 150 4.64 10.93 44.10
CA THR A 150 5.10 11.50 45.36
C THR A 150 3.94 12.28 45.95
N ASN A 151 2.83 11.58 46.15
CA ASN A 151 1.72 11.96 46.98
C ASN A 151 1.80 11.08 48.24
N ASP A 152 2.97 11.10 48.90
CA ASP A 152 2.98 11.04 50.36
C ASP A 152 2.45 12.39 50.86
N ILE A 153 1.18 12.67 50.54
CA ILE A 153 0.38 13.55 51.37
C ILE A 153 0.23 12.74 52.64
N GLY A 154 1.01 13.11 53.65
CA GLY A 154 1.09 12.39 54.92
C GLY A 154 -0.33 12.04 55.37
N LYS A 155 -0.56 10.75 55.67
CA LYS A 155 -1.84 10.24 56.19
C LYS A 155 -2.39 11.09 57.35
N GLU A 156 -1.53 11.83 58.03
CA GLU A 156 -1.84 12.73 59.15
C GLU A 156 -2.57 14.04 58.78
N GLU A 157 -2.57 14.49 57.52
CA GLU A 157 -3.34 15.68 57.09
C GLU A 157 -4.73 15.34 56.53
N ILE A 158 -4.90 14.13 55.98
CA ILE A 158 -6.20 13.66 55.45
C ILE A 158 -7.22 13.46 56.58
N ASP A 159 -6.77 13.17 57.80
CA ASP A 159 -7.60 13.07 59.02
C ASP A 159 -8.11 14.41 59.56
N LYS A 160 -7.70 15.54 58.96
CA LYS A 160 -8.20 16.88 59.30
C LYS A 160 -9.12 17.49 58.25
N LEU A 161 -9.31 16.82 57.11
CA LEU A 161 -10.22 17.24 56.06
C LEU A 161 -11.66 16.90 56.44
N ASP A 162 -12.59 17.76 56.03
CA ASP A 162 -14.01 17.46 56.18
C ASP A 162 -14.45 16.37 55.20
N ASP A 163 -15.66 15.83 55.41
CA ASP A 163 -16.19 14.75 54.57
C ASP A 163 -16.44 15.21 53.11
N GLU A 164 -16.72 16.50 52.88
CA GLU A 164 -16.94 17.07 51.53
C GLU A 164 -15.64 17.18 50.74
N GLU A 165 -14.54 17.58 51.38
CA GLU A 165 -13.19 17.66 50.84
C GLU A 165 -12.67 16.26 50.50
N ARG A 166 -12.92 15.27 51.36
CA ARG A 166 -12.58 13.86 51.12
C ARG A 166 -13.33 13.29 49.91
N GLU A 167 -14.63 13.57 49.79
CA GLU A 167 -15.42 13.16 48.64
C GLU A 167 -14.96 13.85 47.35
N GLY A 168 -14.66 15.16 47.43
CA GLY A 168 -14.10 15.94 46.33
C GLY A 168 -12.78 15.37 45.80
N LEU A 169 -11.85 15.05 46.71
CA LEU A 169 -10.57 14.42 46.35
C LEU A 169 -10.74 13.02 45.75
N ALA A 170 -11.68 12.22 46.28
CA ALA A 170 -11.98 10.91 45.72
C ALA A 170 -12.53 11.00 44.28
N LYS A 171 -13.38 11.99 44.01
CA LYS A 171 -13.91 12.26 42.67
C LYS A 171 -12.80 12.72 41.71
N ILE A 172 -11.92 13.63 42.16
CA ILE A 172 -10.75 14.08 41.39
C ILE A 172 -9.88 12.89 41.01
N LYS A 173 -9.53 12.03 41.98
CA LYS A 173 -8.72 10.83 41.73
C LYS A 173 -9.38 9.86 40.75
N LYS A 174 -10.71 9.71 40.81
CA LYS A 174 -11.45 8.89 39.86
C LYS A 174 -11.39 9.48 38.44
N ASN A 175 -11.61 10.79 38.30
CA ASN A 175 -11.52 11.48 37.02
C ASN A 175 -10.12 11.39 36.42
N ASP A 176 -9.06 11.52 37.23
CA ASP A 176 -7.68 11.37 36.75
C ASP A 176 -7.45 9.96 36.19
N ASN A 177 -7.88 8.91 36.91
CA ASN A 177 -7.77 7.54 36.41
C ASN A 177 -8.55 7.33 35.09
N GLU A 178 -9.71 7.96 34.93
CA GLU A 178 -10.47 7.90 33.68
C GLU A 178 -9.73 8.65 32.55
N ILE A 179 -9.14 9.81 32.84
CA ILE A 179 -8.35 10.58 31.88
C ILE A 179 -7.12 9.78 31.43
N ASP A 180 -6.41 9.13 32.35
CA ASP A 180 -5.24 8.29 32.05
C ASP A 180 -5.62 7.13 31.11
N GLN A 181 -6.73 6.43 31.39
CA GLN A 181 -7.23 5.36 30.51
C GLN A 181 -7.58 5.88 29.11
N MET A 182 -8.14 7.08 29.02
CA MET A 182 -8.45 7.69 27.74
C MET A 182 -7.18 8.12 26.98
N LEU A 183 -6.17 8.62 27.69
CA LEU A 183 -4.87 8.95 27.10
C LEU A 183 -4.14 7.70 26.59
N ASP A 184 -4.22 6.58 27.31
CA ASP A 184 -3.69 5.28 26.85
C ASP A 184 -4.37 4.81 25.56
N HIS A 185 -5.70 5.00 25.45
CA HIS A 185 -6.42 4.72 24.21
C HIS A 185 -5.95 5.64 23.08
N VAL A 186 -5.88 6.96 23.31
CA VAL A 186 -5.38 7.91 22.31
C VAL A 186 -3.96 7.55 21.86
N SER A 187 -3.07 7.17 22.78
CA SER A 187 -1.73 6.71 22.44
C SER A 187 -1.76 5.48 21.53
N SER A 188 -2.62 4.52 21.84
CA SER A 188 -2.79 3.31 21.03
C SER A 188 -3.32 3.65 19.62
N SER A 189 -4.30 4.54 19.51
CA SER A 189 -4.81 5.02 18.21
C SER A 189 -3.77 5.81 17.42
N LEU A 190 -2.87 6.54 18.08
CA LEU A 190 -1.76 7.22 17.40
C LEU A 190 -0.72 6.22 16.87
N ASP A 191 -0.46 5.13 17.58
CA ASP A 191 0.40 4.05 17.11
C ASP A 191 -0.21 3.32 15.90
N THR A 192 -1.54 3.08 15.89
CA THR A 192 -2.23 2.50 14.73
C THR A 192 -2.13 3.43 13.53
N LEU A 193 -2.43 4.73 13.70
CA LEU A 193 -2.27 5.73 12.65
C LEU A 193 -0.84 5.82 12.11
N ALA A 194 0.17 5.74 12.97
CA ALA A 194 1.56 5.70 12.54
C ALA A 194 1.84 4.47 11.67
N SER A 195 1.33 3.29 12.05
CA SER A 195 1.46 2.06 11.25
C SER A 195 0.75 2.17 9.89
N LEU A 196 -0.46 2.73 9.86
CA LEU A 196 -1.22 2.94 8.62
C LEU A 196 -0.50 3.93 7.69
N SER A 197 0.11 4.98 8.26
CA SER A 197 0.91 5.94 7.49
C SER A 197 2.11 5.30 6.80
N LEU A 198 2.76 4.33 7.45
CA LEU A 198 3.86 3.57 6.86
C LEU A 198 3.36 2.68 5.72
N ILE A 199 2.23 2.00 5.92
CA ILE A 199 1.62 1.16 4.87
C ILE A 199 1.23 2.02 3.65
N MET A 200 0.59 3.17 3.85
CA MET A 200 0.25 4.10 2.77
C MET A 200 1.49 4.57 2.01
N ARG A 201 2.58 4.87 2.73
CA ARG A 201 3.86 5.26 2.12
C ARG A 201 4.44 4.14 1.27
N GLU A 202 4.48 2.91 1.79
CA GLU A 202 5.01 1.76 1.07
C GLU A 202 4.18 1.47 -0.19
N GLU A 203 2.85 1.52 -0.10
CA GLU A 203 1.97 1.33 -1.24
C GLU A 203 2.20 2.42 -2.31
N THR A 204 2.30 3.68 -1.90
CA THR A 204 2.60 4.81 -2.82
C THR A 204 3.94 4.62 -3.52
N GLN A 205 4.98 4.14 -2.82
CA GLN A 205 6.29 3.86 -3.43
C GLN A 205 6.23 2.71 -4.43
N MET A 206 5.52 1.62 -4.11
CA MET A 206 5.30 0.52 -5.04
C MET A 206 4.54 0.98 -6.29
N GLN A 207 3.49 1.79 -6.10
CA GLN A 207 2.74 2.35 -7.22
C GLN A 207 3.58 3.27 -8.11
N THR A 208 4.44 4.11 -7.52
CA THR A 208 5.33 5.00 -8.28
C THR A 208 6.28 4.20 -9.16
N THR A 209 6.88 3.14 -8.60
CA THR A 209 7.74 2.22 -9.37
C THR A 209 6.96 1.56 -10.50
N LYS A 210 5.71 1.14 -10.23
CA LYS A 210 4.86 0.51 -11.24
C LYS A 210 4.48 1.47 -12.37
N LEU A 211 4.21 2.73 -12.06
CA LEU A 211 3.95 3.77 -13.07
C LEU A 211 5.16 4.01 -13.96
N GLU A 212 6.38 3.99 -13.40
CA GLU A 212 7.60 4.11 -14.20
C GLU A 212 7.77 2.94 -15.18
N GLU A 213 7.50 1.70 -14.74
CA GLU A 213 7.49 0.51 -15.60
C GLU A 213 6.46 0.65 -16.73
N VAL A 214 5.18 0.91 -16.38
CA VAL A 214 4.10 1.07 -17.36
C VAL A 214 4.44 2.17 -18.37
N ASN A 215 4.99 3.30 -17.91
CA ASN A 215 5.36 4.41 -18.78
C ASN A 215 6.50 4.05 -19.75
N ALA A 216 7.49 3.29 -19.29
CA ALA A 216 8.57 2.80 -20.14
C ALA A 216 8.02 1.89 -21.25
N ASP A 217 7.12 0.97 -20.89
CA ASP A 217 6.51 0.04 -21.83
C ASP A 217 5.56 0.74 -22.82
N VAL A 218 4.71 1.66 -22.35
CA VAL A 218 3.87 2.51 -23.21
C VAL A 218 4.73 3.30 -24.21
N THR A 219 5.84 3.88 -23.76
CA THR A 219 6.76 4.64 -24.62
C THR A 219 7.36 3.75 -25.70
N LYS A 220 7.76 2.53 -25.35
CA LYS A 220 8.26 1.53 -26.31
C LYS A 220 7.18 1.12 -27.31
N THR A 221 6.00 0.72 -26.84
CA THR A 221 4.84 0.33 -27.66
C THR A 221 4.44 1.45 -28.62
N THR A 222 4.49 2.70 -28.18
CA THR A 222 4.20 3.87 -29.01
C THR A 222 5.22 4.04 -30.15
N LYS A 223 6.52 3.84 -29.88
CA LYS A 223 7.56 3.85 -30.93
C LYS A 223 7.32 2.76 -31.96
N ASP A 224 7.02 1.53 -31.50
CA ASP A 224 6.75 0.40 -32.38
C ASP A 224 5.48 0.63 -33.22
N PHE A 225 4.45 1.25 -32.66
CA PHE A 225 3.25 1.65 -33.40
C PHE A 225 3.57 2.59 -34.56
N TYR A 226 4.34 3.66 -34.31
CA TYR A 226 4.75 4.59 -35.37
C TYR A 226 5.59 3.91 -36.44
N GLU A 227 6.48 2.99 -36.06
CA GLU A 227 7.28 2.23 -37.02
C GLU A 227 6.38 1.35 -37.91
N VAL A 228 5.46 0.58 -37.32
CA VAL A 228 4.48 -0.26 -38.03
C VAL A 228 3.64 0.59 -38.98
N ASN A 229 3.09 1.72 -38.51
CA ASN A 229 2.26 2.61 -39.31
C ASN A 229 3.06 3.23 -40.48
N SER A 230 4.30 3.68 -40.23
CA SER A 230 5.16 4.23 -41.28
C SER A 230 5.46 3.21 -42.39
N ARG A 231 5.68 1.94 -42.04
CA ARG A 231 5.90 0.84 -42.98
C ARG A 231 4.62 0.50 -43.75
N MET A 232 3.47 0.44 -43.07
CA MET A 232 2.19 0.18 -43.70
C MET A 232 1.86 1.24 -44.77
N ARG A 233 2.10 2.53 -44.47
CA ARG A 233 1.94 3.63 -45.43
C ARG A 233 2.86 3.52 -46.65
N ARG A 234 4.07 2.96 -46.51
CA ARG A 234 4.98 2.71 -47.66
C ARG A 234 4.45 1.65 -48.61
N PHE A 235 3.71 0.67 -48.10
CA PHE A 235 3.13 -0.40 -48.91
C PHE A 235 1.75 -0.07 -49.47
N GLY A 236 1.05 0.91 -48.90
CA GLY A 236 -0.26 1.36 -49.39
C GLY A 236 -0.21 2.43 -50.48
N ARG A 237 0.99 2.88 -50.88
CA ARG A 237 1.23 3.72 -52.07
C ARG A 237 1.70 2.84 -53.21
#